data_AF-F8A437-F1
#
_entry.id   AF-F8A437-F1
#
_cell.length_a   1.000
_cell.length_b   1.000
_cell.length_c   1.000
_cell.angle_alpha   90.00
_cell.angle_beta   90.00
_cell.angle_gamma   90.00
#
_symmetry.space_group_name_H-M   'P 1'
#
loop_
_entity.id
_entity.type
_entity.pdbx_description
1 polymer ?
#
loop_
_entity_poly.entity_id
_entity_poly.type
_entity_poly.pdbx_seq_one_letter_code
_entity_poly.pdbx_strand_id
1 'polypeptide(L)'
;MRNGRRTTRLTALVAAVTLAAATGVAAHAASDPGAVPTAHTAGRIAAGTDGSARFSWPGVYFEGRFEGTGVGIVLDDAAGDYDVAIDGRRVTTLVTPGTTTHRVDGLAAGTHTVRVVKRNESPWATSTFGGFVAVPGGRILAAPPARDLQLELVGDSFTAGYGNESTSRECTGDQVNRTTNADLSFGALAARALGADYQVNAFSGRGMVRNYAGGEPGTSYRTYADRALLAVAGDVWQRPAGWTPDAVVIGLGINDFSTPVGGGEQWTTASLRTAWVDAYTQYLDTLRARYGSQTYLVVSTTSYGGADFPVLAQQVVARQQAAGDERVLLWDYSSAPLDFQGCHWHPSLADHRVLAQRLTALLDPLLPDGGPTPTPSPTGTPTPTATPTPTPTPTPTTSPTPTAPPTSSAQGCVATLSVLGSWPGGYQAAVRITSPERAIESWRVTFTLPAGGAVVQSWSGDVTAQGTAITVRPQAWNGRLPAGGSTEVGFIGSGPVPGGIATACQVP
;
A
#
# COMPACT_ATOMS: atom_id res chain seq x y z
N MET A 1 13.97 36.20 -88.59
CA MET A 1 15.00 36.85 -87.76
C MET A 1 14.74 36.51 -86.31
N ARG A 2 15.79 36.01 -85.61
CA ARG A 2 15.91 35.69 -84.17
C ARG A 2 14.96 34.62 -83.60
N ASN A 3 15.37 33.75 -82.67
CA ASN A 3 16.61 33.03 -82.34
C ASN A 3 16.17 32.11 -81.18
N GLY A 4 16.55 30.83 -81.18
CA GLY A 4 16.24 29.96 -80.03
C GLY A 4 16.39 28.49 -80.37
N ARG A 5 17.62 28.01 -80.37
CA ARG A 5 18.06 26.68 -80.79
C ARG A 5 18.44 25.89 -79.52
N ARG A 6 18.26 24.55 -79.59
CA ARG A 6 18.96 23.44 -78.88
C ARG A 6 18.12 22.68 -77.83
N THR A 7 17.55 21.50 -78.17
CA THR A 7 18.13 20.13 -78.36
C THR A 7 18.33 19.37 -77.04
N THR A 8 17.54 18.31 -76.76
CA THR A 8 17.91 16.85 -76.93
C THR A 8 18.39 16.28 -75.58
N ARG A 9 18.02 15.11 -75.00
CA ARG A 9 17.29 13.87 -75.37
C ARG A 9 17.03 13.02 -74.08
N LEU A 10 16.04 12.13 -74.17
CA LEU A 10 15.88 10.75 -73.64
C LEU A 10 16.35 10.36 -72.23
N THR A 11 15.46 9.68 -71.46
CA THR A 11 15.53 8.22 -71.12
C THR A 11 14.30 7.84 -70.26
N ALA A 12 13.42 6.94 -70.74
CA ALA A 12 13.41 5.47 -70.57
C ALA A 12 12.93 5.00 -69.17
N LEU A 13 11.69 4.52 -69.14
CA LEU A 13 11.01 3.87 -68.02
C LEU A 13 11.51 2.42 -67.93
N VAL A 14 12.10 2.01 -66.80
CA VAL A 14 12.45 0.61 -66.51
C VAL A 14 11.72 0.21 -65.23
N ALA A 15 10.83 -0.78 -65.36
CA ALA A 15 10.22 -1.47 -64.25
C ALA A 15 11.25 -2.41 -63.60
N ALA A 16 11.48 -2.27 -62.31
CA ALA A 16 12.19 -3.25 -61.49
C ALA A 16 11.22 -3.80 -60.45
N VAL A 17 10.81 -5.05 -60.66
CA VAL A 17 10.20 -5.91 -59.66
C VAL A 17 11.31 -6.35 -58.72
N THR A 18 11.25 -5.93 -57.46
CA THR A 18 12.05 -6.54 -56.38
C THR A 18 11.11 -7.19 -55.38
N LEU A 19 11.08 -8.51 -55.48
CA LEU A 19 10.54 -9.43 -54.49
C LEU A 19 11.49 -9.41 -53.27
N ALA A 20 11.13 -8.70 -52.20
CA ALA A 20 11.83 -8.79 -50.92
C ALA A 20 10.94 -9.54 -49.92
N ALA A 21 11.41 -10.71 -49.52
CA ALA A 21 10.75 -11.65 -48.65
C ALA A 21 10.29 -11.00 -47.34
N ALA A 22 9.04 -11.24 -46.99
CA ALA A 22 8.49 -11.01 -45.66
C ALA A 22 9.23 -11.89 -44.65
N THR A 23 10.30 -11.35 -44.07
CA THR A 23 10.80 -11.78 -42.77
C THR A 23 10.33 -10.73 -41.77
N GLY A 24 9.02 -10.77 -41.49
CA GLY A 24 8.49 -10.17 -40.28
C GLY A 24 9.07 -10.96 -39.12
N VAL A 25 10.27 -10.58 -38.68
CA VAL A 25 10.73 -10.91 -37.34
C VAL A 25 9.71 -10.25 -36.44
N ALA A 26 8.81 -11.07 -35.88
CA ALA A 26 7.98 -10.65 -34.77
C ALA A 26 8.93 -9.97 -33.79
N ALA A 27 8.77 -8.65 -33.63
CA ALA A 27 9.41 -7.93 -32.56
C ALA A 27 9.06 -8.73 -31.31
N HIS A 28 10.05 -9.40 -30.74
CA HIS A 28 9.88 -10.06 -29.46
C HIS A 28 9.44 -8.93 -28.54
N ALA A 29 8.15 -8.94 -28.16
CA ALA A 29 7.67 -8.11 -27.08
C ALA A 29 8.64 -8.36 -25.94
N ALA A 30 9.40 -7.34 -25.56
CA ALA A 30 10.33 -7.46 -24.46
C ALA A 30 9.52 -8.01 -23.28
N SER A 31 9.91 -9.18 -22.78
CA SER A 31 9.20 -9.85 -21.69
C SER A 31 9.10 -8.88 -20.53
N ASP A 32 7.88 -8.62 -20.07
CA ASP A 32 7.65 -7.69 -18.97
C ASP A 32 8.37 -8.19 -17.71
N PRO A 33 9.28 -7.40 -17.09
CA PRO A 33 10.11 -7.87 -15.99
C PRO A 33 9.27 -8.37 -14.81
N GLY A 34 9.27 -9.69 -14.60
CA GLY A 34 8.57 -10.35 -13.50
C GLY A 34 7.16 -10.81 -13.81
N ALA A 35 6.73 -10.76 -15.08
CA ALA A 35 5.46 -11.36 -15.50
C ALA A 35 5.43 -12.86 -15.24
N VAL A 36 4.31 -13.32 -14.67
CA VAL A 36 3.96 -14.74 -14.58
C VAL A 36 3.09 -15.06 -15.79
N PRO A 37 3.54 -15.86 -16.78
CA PRO A 37 2.90 -15.95 -18.11
C PRO A 37 1.41 -16.34 -18.11
N THR A 38 0.94 -17.01 -17.06
CA THR A 38 -0.44 -17.49 -16.92
C THR A 38 -1.32 -16.61 -16.02
N ALA A 39 -0.80 -15.47 -15.57
CA ALA A 39 -1.52 -14.53 -14.73
C ALA A 39 -1.44 -13.11 -15.30
N HIS A 40 -2.58 -12.45 -15.40
CA HIS A 40 -2.62 -10.99 -15.49
C HIS A 40 -2.19 -10.42 -14.15
N THR A 41 -1.33 -9.41 -14.17
CA THR A 41 -0.78 -8.80 -12.97
C THR A 41 -0.98 -7.30 -13.02
N ALA A 42 -1.48 -6.72 -11.93
CA ALA A 42 -1.38 -5.28 -11.71
C ALA A 42 -0.85 -4.99 -10.31
N GLY A 43 -0.05 -3.94 -10.23
CA GLY A 43 0.87 -3.74 -9.10
C GLY A 43 2.30 -3.57 -9.59
N ARG A 44 3.16 -2.99 -8.74
CA ARG A 44 4.59 -2.99 -9.01
C ARG A 44 5.21 -4.30 -8.55
N ILE A 45 5.82 -4.99 -9.49
CA ILE A 45 6.49 -6.28 -9.27
C ILE A 45 7.94 -6.21 -9.76
N ALA A 46 8.74 -7.15 -9.28
CA ALA A 46 10.08 -7.45 -9.76
C ALA A 46 10.18 -8.95 -10.10
N ALA A 47 11.07 -9.30 -11.03
CA ALA A 47 11.28 -10.70 -11.41
C ALA A 47 11.99 -11.51 -10.31
N GLY A 48 11.42 -12.66 -9.97
CA GLY A 48 12.12 -13.74 -9.27
C GLY A 48 13.04 -14.51 -10.22
N THR A 49 14.13 -15.07 -9.69
CA THR A 49 15.08 -15.88 -10.46
C THR A 49 14.49 -17.21 -10.95
N ASP A 50 13.39 -17.64 -10.35
CA ASP A 50 12.62 -18.85 -10.64
C ASP A 50 11.37 -18.59 -11.50
N GLY A 51 11.21 -17.37 -12.01
CA GLY A 51 10.03 -16.95 -12.78
C GLY A 51 8.83 -16.55 -11.92
N SER A 52 8.98 -16.47 -10.59
CA SER A 52 7.98 -15.90 -9.70
C SER A 52 7.89 -14.37 -9.81
N ALA A 53 6.78 -13.80 -9.37
CA ALA A 53 6.64 -12.36 -9.17
C ALA A 53 6.97 -12.00 -7.72
N ARG A 54 7.88 -11.05 -7.51
CA ARG A 54 8.22 -10.47 -6.22
C ARG A 54 7.58 -9.10 -6.07
N PHE A 55 6.99 -8.79 -4.92
CA PHE A 55 6.28 -7.53 -4.72
C PHE A 55 6.23 -7.12 -3.24
N SER A 56 5.83 -5.89 -2.96
CA SER A 56 5.79 -5.37 -1.59
C SER A 56 4.64 -4.40 -1.33
N TRP A 57 4.29 -3.58 -2.32
CA TRP A 57 3.16 -2.66 -2.26
C TRP A 57 1.84 -3.38 -1.95
N PRO A 58 0.92 -2.73 -1.23
CA PRO A 58 -0.40 -3.29 -0.96
C PRO A 58 -1.24 -3.30 -2.24
N GLY A 59 -2.31 -4.11 -2.28
CA GLY A 59 -3.25 -4.11 -3.41
C GLY A 59 -2.74 -4.74 -4.69
N VAL A 60 -1.48 -5.21 -4.76
CA VAL A 60 -0.96 -6.01 -5.89
C VAL A 60 -1.85 -7.24 -6.06
N TYR A 61 -2.29 -7.50 -7.29
CA TYR A 61 -3.16 -8.62 -7.59
C TYR A 61 -2.74 -9.41 -8.83
N PHE A 62 -3.19 -10.67 -8.84
CA PHE A 62 -3.00 -11.63 -9.90
C PHE A 62 -4.34 -12.22 -10.30
N GLU A 63 -4.63 -12.23 -11.59
CA GLU A 63 -5.86 -12.79 -12.15
C GLU A 63 -5.52 -13.91 -13.15
N GLY A 64 -6.22 -15.03 -13.04
CA GLY A 64 -5.98 -16.22 -13.85
C GLY A 64 -7.27 -16.85 -14.33
N ARG A 65 -7.14 -17.77 -15.27
CA ARG A 65 -8.22 -18.60 -15.78
C ARG A 65 -7.81 -20.06 -15.72
N PHE A 66 -8.74 -20.94 -15.38
CA PHE A 66 -8.51 -22.38 -15.34
C PHE A 66 -9.75 -23.15 -15.78
N GLU A 67 -9.55 -24.38 -16.21
CA GLU A 67 -10.61 -25.35 -16.44
C GLU A 67 -10.42 -26.52 -15.48
N GLY A 68 -11.47 -26.94 -14.78
CA GLY A 68 -11.42 -28.04 -13.81
C GLY A 68 -12.38 -27.83 -12.64
N THR A 69 -12.11 -28.53 -11.53
CA THR A 69 -12.90 -28.47 -10.29
C THR A 69 -12.18 -27.73 -9.15
N GLY A 70 -11.04 -27.11 -9.45
CA GLY A 70 -10.22 -26.39 -8.48
C GLY A 70 -8.95 -25.77 -9.08
N VAL A 71 -8.26 -24.98 -8.27
CA VAL A 71 -7.00 -24.29 -8.59
C VAL A 71 -6.10 -24.22 -7.36
N GLY A 72 -4.80 -24.37 -7.56
CA GLY A 72 -3.77 -24.08 -6.56
C GLY A 72 -3.13 -22.71 -6.79
N ILE A 73 -2.79 -22.03 -5.70
CA ILE A 73 -2.22 -20.69 -5.67
C ILE A 73 -0.88 -20.79 -4.94
N VAL A 74 0.22 -20.58 -5.66
CA VAL A 74 1.57 -20.69 -5.10
C VAL A 74 2.00 -19.35 -4.51
N LEU A 75 2.22 -19.31 -3.19
CA LEU A 75 2.63 -18.12 -2.45
C LEU A 75 3.84 -18.43 -1.57
N ASP A 76 4.67 -17.41 -1.38
CA ASP A 76 5.66 -17.36 -0.30
C ASP A 76 5.61 -15.96 0.33
N ASP A 77 4.79 -15.82 1.37
CA ASP A 77 4.64 -14.56 2.10
C ASP A 77 4.21 -14.78 3.56
N ALA A 78 5.09 -14.46 4.50
CA ALA A 78 4.83 -14.53 5.94
C ALA A 78 4.41 -13.18 6.56
N ALA A 79 4.19 -12.14 5.75
CA ALA A 79 3.83 -10.79 6.21
C ALA A 79 2.52 -10.26 5.61
N GLY A 80 2.17 -10.69 4.39
CA GLY A 80 0.95 -10.28 3.69
C GLY A 80 -0.25 -11.18 3.93
N ASP A 81 -1.43 -10.56 3.93
CA ASP A 81 -2.74 -11.19 3.91
C ASP A 81 -3.34 -11.04 2.51
N TYR A 82 -4.15 -12.01 2.08
CA TYR A 82 -4.68 -12.08 0.72
C TYR A 82 -6.15 -12.41 0.71
N ASP A 83 -6.91 -11.75 -0.16
CA ASP A 83 -8.24 -12.24 -0.55
C ASP A 83 -8.13 -13.10 -1.81
N VAL A 84 -8.80 -14.24 -1.79
CA VAL A 84 -8.93 -15.14 -2.95
C VAL A 84 -10.38 -15.15 -3.39
N ALA A 85 -10.63 -14.86 -4.67
CA ALA A 85 -11.94 -14.92 -5.28
C ALA A 85 -11.95 -15.89 -6.47
N ILE A 86 -13.05 -16.63 -6.60
CA ILE A 86 -13.38 -17.46 -7.76
C ILE A 86 -14.65 -16.89 -8.39
N ASP A 87 -14.63 -16.66 -9.71
CA ASP A 87 -15.79 -16.14 -10.46
C ASP A 87 -16.39 -14.86 -9.85
N GLY A 88 -15.50 -13.95 -9.45
CA GLY A 88 -15.84 -12.67 -8.83
C GLY A 88 -16.32 -12.74 -7.37
N ARG A 89 -16.41 -13.93 -6.78
CA ARG A 89 -16.83 -14.11 -5.38
C ARG A 89 -15.65 -14.48 -4.50
N ARG A 90 -15.41 -13.71 -3.42
CA ARG A 90 -14.42 -14.07 -2.39
C ARG A 90 -14.76 -15.43 -1.78
N VAL A 91 -13.82 -16.37 -1.84
CA VAL A 91 -13.96 -17.73 -1.30
C VAL A 91 -13.17 -17.92 -0.01
N THR A 92 -12.07 -17.20 0.18
CA THR A 92 -11.27 -17.24 1.41
C THR A 92 -10.41 -15.99 1.57
N THR A 93 -9.93 -15.77 2.80
CA THR A 93 -8.87 -14.81 3.13
C THR A 93 -7.71 -15.60 3.73
N LEU A 94 -6.53 -15.49 3.13
CA LEU A 94 -5.29 -16.11 3.61
C LEU A 94 -4.56 -15.13 4.52
N VAL A 95 -4.18 -15.60 5.70
CA VAL A 95 -3.51 -14.78 6.72
C VAL A 95 -2.05 -15.24 6.82
N THR A 96 -1.10 -14.40 6.39
CA THR A 96 0.35 -14.70 6.40
C THR A 96 0.68 -16.13 5.96
N PRO A 97 0.36 -16.52 4.71
CA PRO A 97 0.34 -17.91 4.26
C PRO A 97 1.68 -18.65 4.33
N GLY A 98 2.80 -17.92 4.43
CA GLY A 98 4.14 -18.49 4.30
C GLY A 98 4.35 -19.13 2.93
N THR A 99 5.30 -20.07 2.85
CA THR A 99 5.53 -20.88 1.65
C THR A 99 4.44 -21.94 1.52
N THR A 100 3.57 -21.83 0.52
CA THR A 100 2.43 -22.75 0.36
C THR A 100 1.91 -22.81 -1.08
N THR A 101 1.19 -23.90 -1.37
CA THR A 101 0.25 -23.97 -2.50
C THR A 101 -1.16 -24.08 -1.94
N HIS A 102 -1.84 -22.94 -1.80
CA HIS A 102 -3.21 -22.93 -1.29
C HIS A 102 -4.17 -23.45 -2.35
N ARG A 103 -4.96 -24.49 -2.03
CA ARG A 103 -5.90 -25.11 -2.96
C ARG A 103 -7.32 -24.66 -2.69
N VAL A 104 -8.00 -24.23 -3.75
CA VAL A 104 -9.45 -24.07 -3.78
C VAL A 104 -10.00 -25.22 -4.63
N ASP A 105 -10.78 -26.10 -4.01
CA ASP A 105 -11.32 -27.32 -4.62
C ASP A 105 -12.86 -27.37 -4.46
N GLY A 106 -13.50 -28.37 -5.06
CA GLY A 106 -14.94 -28.61 -4.91
C GLY A 106 -15.83 -27.71 -5.77
N LEU A 107 -15.26 -27.11 -6.82
CA LEU A 107 -15.99 -26.35 -7.82
C LEU A 107 -16.70 -27.31 -8.79
N ALA A 108 -17.78 -26.84 -9.41
CA ALA A 108 -18.37 -27.53 -10.54
C ALA A 108 -17.33 -27.68 -11.66
N ALA A 109 -17.39 -28.75 -12.46
CA ALA A 109 -16.51 -28.87 -13.60
C ALA A 109 -16.83 -27.78 -14.63
N GLY A 110 -15.84 -26.95 -14.97
CA GLY A 110 -16.03 -25.88 -15.95
C GLY A 110 -14.83 -24.96 -16.07
N THR A 111 -15.01 -23.87 -16.81
CA THR A 111 -14.05 -22.77 -16.87
C THR A 111 -14.35 -21.78 -15.75
N HIS A 112 -13.31 -21.41 -15.01
CA HIS A 112 -13.37 -20.49 -13.88
C HIS A 112 -12.32 -19.39 -14.01
N THR A 113 -12.57 -18.30 -13.29
CA THR A 113 -11.61 -17.22 -13.03
C THR A 113 -11.14 -17.27 -11.58
N VAL A 114 -9.89 -16.89 -11.35
CA VAL A 114 -9.33 -16.72 -10.01
C VAL A 114 -8.69 -15.35 -9.90
N ARG A 115 -8.93 -14.66 -8.78
CA ARG A 115 -8.25 -13.41 -8.41
C ARG A 115 -7.64 -13.57 -7.03
N VAL A 116 -6.38 -13.21 -6.89
CA VAL A 116 -5.64 -13.16 -5.63
C VAL A 116 -5.11 -11.75 -5.44
N VAL A 117 -5.47 -11.09 -4.35
CA VAL A 117 -5.06 -9.70 -4.09
C VAL A 117 -4.50 -9.55 -2.69
N LYS A 118 -3.36 -8.87 -2.59
CA LYS A 118 -2.75 -8.53 -1.30
C LYS A 118 -3.53 -7.42 -0.61
N ARG A 119 -3.88 -7.64 0.66
CA ARG A 119 -4.73 -6.75 1.48
C ARG A 119 -3.92 -5.66 2.16
N ASN A 120 -2.96 -6.03 3.00
CA ASN A 120 -2.27 -5.13 3.92
C ASN A 120 -0.93 -4.62 3.38
N GLU A 121 -0.40 -3.61 4.06
CA GLU A 121 0.96 -3.13 3.87
C GLU A 121 1.98 -4.06 4.53
N SER A 122 3.12 -4.25 3.87
CA SER A 122 4.28 -4.92 4.46
C SER A 122 5.60 -4.33 3.92
N PRO A 123 5.87 -3.03 4.10
CA PRO A 123 7.05 -2.36 3.53
C PRO A 123 8.39 -2.96 3.98
N TRP A 124 8.40 -3.73 5.07
CA TRP A 124 9.56 -4.44 5.61
C TRP A 124 9.79 -5.83 5.01
N ALA A 125 8.90 -6.33 4.15
CA ALA A 125 8.96 -7.67 3.59
C ALA A 125 8.81 -7.67 2.06
N THR A 126 9.29 -8.75 1.44
CA THR A 126 9.01 -9.06 0.03
C THR A 126 8.10 -10.27 -0.02
N SER A 127 6.97 -10.11 -0.71
CA SER A 127 6.01 -11.14 -1.04
C SER A 127 6.40 -11.84 -2.35
N THR A 128 6.09 -13.13 -2.49
CA THR A 128 6.31 -13.87 -3.74
C THR A 128 5.04 -14.60 -4.19
N PHE A 129 4.75 -14.53 -5.48
CA PHE A 129 3.69 -15.29 -6.15
C PHE A 129 4.31 -16.18 -7.23
N GLY A 130 4.17 -17.50 -7.06
CA GLY A 130 4.73 -18.51 -7.97
C GLY A 130 3.80 -18.91 -9.12
N GLY A 131 2.59 -18.35 -9.18
CA GLY A 131 1.61 -18.66 -10.22
C GLY A 131 0.44 -19.52 -9.77
N PHE A 132 -0.46 -19.77 -10.73
CA PHE A 132 -1.57 -20.70 -10.57
C PHE A 132 -1.17 -22.09 -11.04
N VAL A 133 -1.61 -23.11 -10.32
CA VAL A 133 -1.41 -24.52 -10.69
C VAL A 133 -2.75 -25.24 -10.80
N ALA A 134 -2.92 -26.09 -11.80
CA ALA A 134 -4.13 -26.86 -11.94
C ALA A 134 -4.19 -27.98 -10.90
N VAL A 135 -5.39 -28.27 -10.41
CA VAL A 135 -5.64 -29.49 -9.62
C VAL A 135 -5.72 -30.70 -10.57
N PRO A 136 -5.58 -31.96 -10.09
CA PRO A 136 -5.63 -33.14 -10.95
C PRO A 136 -6.88 -33.17 -11.83
N GLY A 137 -6.68 -33.35 -13.15
CA GLY A 137 -7.77 -33.33 -14.13
C GLY A 137 -8.16 -31.95 -14.66
N GLY A 138 -7.53 -30.87 -14.17
CA GLY A 138 -7.71 -29.52 -14.68
C GLY A 138 -6.52 -29.01 -15.51
N ARG A 139 -6.63 -27.78 -16.00
CA ARG A 139 -5.55 -27.05 -16.68
C ARG A 139 -5.64 -25.54 -16.44
N ILE A 140 -4.48 -24.88 -16.41
CA ILE A 140 -4.40 -23.42 -16.42
C ILE A 140 -4.57 -22.92 -17.86
N LEU A 141 -5.36 -21.87 -18.03
CA LEU A 141 -5.64 -21.24 -19.32
C LEU A 141 -4.75 -19.99 -19.51
N ALA A 142 -4.83 -19.37 -20.69
CA ALA A 142 -4.20 -18.08 -20.91
C ALA A 142 -4.73 -17.04 -19.90
N ALA A 143 -3.84 -16.14 -19.48
CA ALA A 143 -4.18 -15.02 -18.62
C ALA A 143 -5.37 -14.21 -19.21
N PRO A 144 -6.24 -13.63 -18.37
CA PRO A 144 -7.20 -12.65 -18.85
C PRO A 144 -6.44 -11.44 -19.46
N PRO A 145 -7.04 -10.73 -20.43
CA PRO A 145 -6.41 -9.53 -20.98
C PRO A 145 -6.29 -8.45 -19.91
N ALA A 146 -5.28 -7.60 -20.04
CA ALA A 146 -5.19 -6.37 -19.26
C ALA A 146 -6.37 -5.44 -19.58
N ARG A 147 -6.70 -4.57 -18.64
CA ARG A 147 -7.74 -3.56 -18.84
C ARG A 147 -7.16 -2.38 -19.62
N ASP A 148 -8.00 -1.75 -20.44
CA ASP A 148 -7.59 -0.59 -21.25
C ASP A 148 -7.32 0.65 -20.39
N LEU A 149 -8.12 0.82 -19.32
CA LEU A 149 -7.93 1.91 -18.37
C LEU A 149 -6.99 1.51 -17.23
N GLN A 150 -6.15 2.44 -16.81
CA GLN A 150 -5.16 2.25 -15.75
C GLN A 150 -5.17 3.43 -14.76
N LEU A 151 -5.29 3.12 -13.47
CA LEU A 151 -5.19 4.09 -12.39
C LEU A 151 -3.97 3.82 -11.51
N GLU A 152 -3.16 4.84 -11.24
CA GLU A 152 -2.12 4.76 -10.21
C GLU A 152 -2.50 5.61 -8.99
N LEU A 153 -2.48 5.00 -7.83
CA LEU A 153 -2.89 5.61 -6.57
C LEU A 153 -1.63 5.76 -5.72
N VAL A 154 -1.17 7.00 -5.56
CA VAL A 154 -0.02 7.36 -4.74
C VAL A 154 -0.52 7.98 -3.45
N GLY A 155 -0.03 7.52 -2.30
CA GLY A 155 -0.36 8.21 -1.06
C GLY A 155 0.12 7.56 0.21
N ASP A 156 -0.60 7.89 1.28
CA ASP A 156 -0.33 7.44 2.63
C ASP A 156 -1.35 6.38 3.09
N SER A 157 -1.65 6.36 4.39
CA SER A 157 -2.55 5.41 5.04
C SER A 157 -3.97 5.48 4.51
N PHE A 158 -4.43 6.64 4.04
CA PHE A 158 -5.77 6.79 3.45
C PHE A 158 -5.83 6.07 2.09
N THR A 159 -4.77 6.14 1.30
CA THR A 159 -4.68 5.43 0.01
C THR A 159 -4.46 3.92 0.21
N ALA A 160 -3.71 3.53 1.24
CA ALA A 160 -3.44 2.13 1.59
C ALA A 160 -4.66 1.39 2.17
N GLY A 161 -5.68 2.11 2.67
CA GLY A 161 -6.84 1.50 3.33
C GLY A 161 -6.55 1.08 4.77
N TYR A 162 -5.70 1.83 5.48
CA TYR A 162 -5.27 1.54 6.85
C TYR A 162 -6.45 1.28 7.78
N GLY A 163 -6.55 0.05 8.29
CA GLY A 163 -7.56 -0.38 9.24
C GLY A 163 -9.01 -0.14 8.81
N ASN A 164 -9.28 -0.09 7.51
CA ASN A 164 -10.59 0.29 6.97
C ASN A 164 -11.70 -0.72 7.29
N GLU A 165 -11.37 -2.01 7.44
CA GLU A 165 -12.32 -3.06 7.83
C GLU A 165 -12.50 -3.18 9.35
N SER A 166 -11.82 -2.33 10.15
CA SER A 166 -11.95 -2.37 11.60
C SER A 166 -13.34 -1.88 12.04
N THR A 167 -13.86 -2.52 13.09
CA THR A 167 -15.06 -2.06 13.81
C THR A 167 -14.72 -1.26 15.07
N SER A 168 -13.44 -0.92 15.26
CA SER A 168 -12.90 -0.17 16.39
C SER A 168 -11.84 0.83 15.92
N ARG A 169 -11.79 2.00 16.56
CA ARG A 169 -10.70 2.96 16.39
C ARG A 169 -9.46 2.56 17.18
N GLU A 170 -9.62 1.83 18.27
CA GLU A 170 -8.49 1.33 19.06
C GLU A 170 -8.05 -0.02 18.47
N CYS A 171 -6.84 -0.05 17.91
CA CYS A 171 -6.29 -1.23 17.25
C CYS A 171 -4.83 -1.46 17.67
N THR A 172 -4.48 -2.71 17.99
CA THR A 172 -3.07 -3.12 18.06
C THR A 172 -2.44 -3.10 16.67
N GLY A 173 -1.10 -3.15 16.59
CA GLY A 173 -0.41 -3.26 15.30
C GLY A 173 -0.86 -4.47 14.49
N ASP A 174 -1.15 -5.60 15.14
CA ASP A 174 -1.68 -6.78 14.47
C ASP A 174 -3.11 -6.55 13.95
N GLN A 175 -3.98 -5.94 14.76
CA GLN A 175 -5.34 -5.60 14.33
C GLN A 175 -5.33 -4.65 13.14
N VAL A 176 -4.45 -3.65 13.12
CA VAL A 176 -4.25 -2.78 11.96
C VAL A 176 -3.92 -3.61 10.72
N ASN A 177 -2.93 -4.51 10.81
CA ASN A 177 -2.56 -5.35 9.67
C ASN A 177 -3.74 -6.20 9.17
N ARG A 178 -4.47 -6.88 10.07
CA ARG A 178 -5.58 -7.77 9.69
C ARG A 178 -6.79 -7.03 9.12
N THR A 179 -7.01 -5.79 9.56
CA THR A 179 -8.16 -4.97 9.15
C THR A 179 -7.85 -3.97 8.04
N THR A 180 -6.59 -3.90 7.57
CA THR A 180 -6.20 -3.10 6.41
C THR A 180 -6.50 -3.88 5.12
N ASN A 181 -7.31 -3.31 4.24
CA ASN A 181 -7.58 -3.90 2.93
C ASN A 181 -7.50 -2.86 1.81
N ALA A 182 -6.38 -2.87 1.10
CA ALA A 182 -6.12 -2.01 -0.04
C ALA A 182 -7.02 -2.30 -1.26
N ASP A 183 -7.51 -3.53 -1.43
CA ASP A 183 -8.50 -3.84 -2.47
C ASP A 183 -9.85 -3.20 -2.15
N LEU A 184 -10.10 -2.79 -0.90
CA LEU A 184 -11.28 -2.03 -0.48
C LEU A 184 -10.96 -0.56 -0.17
N SER A 185 -9.78 -0.06 -0.58
CA SER A 185 -9.47 1.37 -0.50
C SER A 185 -10.25 2.17 -1.55
N PHE A 186 -10.32 3.49 -1.39
CA PHE A 186 -11.18 4.32 -2.23
C PHE A 186 -10.70 4.32 -3.69
N GLY A 187 -9.38 4.23 -3.88
CA GLY A 187 -8.77 4.21 -5.20
C GLY A 187 -8.99 2.89 -5.92
N ALA A 188 -8.87 1.75 -5.23
CA ALA A 188 -9.19 0.44 -5.80
C ALA A 188 -10.69 0.29 -6.12
N LEU A 189 -11.56 0.83 -5.24
CA LEU A 189 -13.01 0.88 -5.48
C LEU A 189 -13.36 1.75 -6.69
N ALA A 190 -12.74 2.93 -6.83
CA ALA A 190 -12.95 3.81 -7.97
C ALA A 190 -12.45 3.18 -9.29
N ALA A 191 -11.27 2.56 -9.26
CA ALA A 191 -10.73 1.85 -10.42
C ALA A 191 -11.65 0.73 -10.91
N ARG A 192 -12.19 -0.09 -9.98
CA ARG A 192 -13.17 -1.12 -10.35
C ARG A 192 -14.46 -0.53 -10.92
N ALA A 193 -14.95 0.59 -10.38
CA ALA A 193 -16.14 1.26 -10.91
C ALA A 193 -15.92 1.79 -12.33
N LEU A 194 -14.68 2.18 -12.67
CA LEU A 194 -14.26 2.65 -13.99
C LEU A 194 -13.83 1.51 -14.93
N GLY A 195 -13.79 0.25 -14.47
CA GLY A 195 -13.29 -0.88 -15.27
C GLY A 195 -11.77 -0.88 -15.49
N ALA A 196 -11.00 -0.21 -14.64
CA ALA A 196 -9.57 -0.01 -14.79
C ALA A 196 -8.71 -1.02 -14.00
N ASP A 197 -7.53 -1.33 -14.52
CA ASP A 197 -6.45 -1.88 -13.72
C ASP A 197 -5.93 -0.81 -12.75
N TYR A 198 -5.39 -1.22 -11.60
CA TYR A 198 -4.87 -0.25 -10.63
C TYR A 198 -3.54 -0.65 -9.98
N GLN A 199 -2.79 0.36 -9.55
CA GLN A 199 -1.66 0.22 -8.62
C GLN A 199 -1.90 1.05 -7.37
N VAL A 200 -1.79 0.44 -6.19
CA VAL A 200 -1.80 1.15 -4.90
C VAL A 200 -0.36 1.30 -4.39
N ASN A 201 0.26 2.40 -4.75
CA ASN A 201 1.61 2.78 -4.33
C ASN A 201 1.51 3.68 -3.10
N ALA A 202 1.13 3.07 -1.97
CA ALA A 202 0.86 3.78 -0.72
C ALA A 202 1.72 3.26 0.45
N PHE A 203 2.13 4.19 1.32
CA PHE A 203 2.89 3.87 2.52
C PHE A 203 2.41 4.72 3.71
N SER A 204 1.72 4.08 4.64
CA SER A 204 1.22 4.65 5.88
C SER A 204 2.28 5.44 6.66
N GLY A 205 1.86 6.60 7.17
CA GLY A 205 2.69 7.52 7.95
C GLY A 205 3.69 8.35 7.14
N ARG A 206 3.88 8.07 5.85
CA ARG A 206 4.79 8.85 4.99
C ARG A 206 4.13 10.10 4.43
N GLY A 207 4.90 11.18 4.37
CA GLY A 207 4.51 12.41 3.67
C GLY A 207 5.40 12.72 2.49
N MET A 208 5.19 13.90 1.89
CA MET A 208 5.98 14.37 0.74
C MET A 208 7.40 14.79 1.15
N VAL A 209 7.54 15.45 2.29
CA VAL A 209 8.83 15.91 2.84
C VAL A 209 8.97 15.65 4.35
N ARG A 210 7.86 15.47 5.05
CA ARG A 210 7.78 15.22 6.48
C ARG A 210 6.79 14.09 6.75
N ASN A 211 7.18 13.12 7.58
CA ASN A 211 6.31 12.03 7.98
C ASN A 211 5.51 12.41 9.23
N TYR A 212 4.54 11.56 9.60
CA TYR A 212 3.69 11.78 10.76
C TYR A 212 4.52 12.11 12.01
N ALA A 213 4.16 13.19 12.70
CA ALA A 213 4.85 13.70 13.89
C ALA A 213 6.37 13.92 13.73
N GLY A 214 6.88 14.10 12.50
CA GLY A 214 8.31 14.28 12.25
C GLY A 214 9.12 12.99 12.35
N GLY A 215 8.45 11.83 12.34
CA GLY A 215 9.09 10.52 12.44
C GLY A 215 10.05 10.22 11.29
N GLU A 216 11.09 9.43 11.59
CA GLU A 216 12.09 8.98 10.62
C GLU A 216 12.67 10.12 9.74
N PRO A 217 13.25 11.17 10.36
CA PRO A 217 13.79 12.31 9.65
C PRO A 217 14.84 11.88 8.62
N GLY A 218 14.82 12.52 7.45
CA GLY A 218 15.68 12.16 6.31
C GLY A 218 15.06 11.18 5.33
N THR A 219 13.87 10.63 5.64
CA THR A 219 13.08 9.82 4.71
C THR A 219 11.70 10.42 4.47
N SER A 220 11.11 10.13 3.32
CA SER A 220 9.73 10.51 2.95
C SER A 220 9.16 9.48 1.99
N TYR A 221 7.91 9.64 1.53
CA TYR A 221 7.36 8.80 0.47
C TYR A 221 8.29 8.75 -0.77
N ARG A 222 8.89 9.89 -1.13
CA ARG A 222 9.82 10.01 -2.27
C ARG A 222 11.06 9.12 -2.16
N THR A 223 11.47 8.71 -0.95
CA THR A 223 12.56 7.74 -0.74
C THR A 223 12.24 6.35 -1.31
N TYR A 224 10.95 6.04 -1.45
CA TYR A 224 10.44 4.73 -1.87
C TYR A 224 9.67 4.78 -3.20
N ALA A 225 9.32 5.99 -3.67
CA ALA A 225 8.43 6.23 -4.81
C ALA A 225 8.85 5.55 -6.12
N ASP A 226 10.11 5.16 -6.26
CA ASP A 226 10.64 4.49 -7.46
C ASP A 226 10.81 2.97 -7.29
N ARG A 227 10.53 2.41 -6.11
CA ARG A 227 10.74 0.98 -5.83
C ARG A 227 9.58 0.12 -6.31
N ALA A 228 9.91 -1.12 -6.67
CA ALA A 228 8.99 -2.25 -6.71
C ALA A 228 8.97 -2.98 -5.36
N LEU A 229 10.16 -3.11 -4.75
CA LEU A 229 10.40 -3.80 -3.49
C LEU A 229 10.82 -2.80 -2.41
N LEU A 230 9.86 -2.40 -1.57
CA LEU A 230 10.03 -1.40 -0.51
C LEU A 230 11.17 -1.74 0.45
N ALA A 231 11.29 -3.02 0.83
CA ALA A 231 12.31 -3.52 1.74
C ALA A 231 13.73 -3.56 1.13
N VAL A 232 13.87 -3.43 -0.19
CA VAL A 232 15.15 -3.53 -0.89
C VAL A 232 15.69 -2.12 -1.15
N ALA A 233 16.71 -1.73 -0.38
CA ALA A 233 17.33 -0.42 -0.53
C ALA A 233 17.96 -0.25 -1.93
N GLY A 234 17.65 0.87 -2.59
CA GLY A 234 18.14 1.16 -3.94
C GLY A 234 17.41 0.42 -5.08
N ASP A 235 16.38 -0.38 -4.75
CA ASP A 235 15.52 -0.97 -5.78
C ASP A 235 14.90 0.10 -6.67
N VAL A 236 14.75 -0.22 -7.95
CA VAL A 236 14.09 0.64 -8.93
C VAL A 236 13.16 -0.22 -9.76
N TRP A 237 11.87 0.11 -9.69
CA TRP A 237 10.84 -0.56 -10.44
C TRP A 237 11.08 -0.43 -11.94
N GLN A 238 11.19 -1.57 -12.59
CA GLN A 238 11.26 -1.65 -14.05
C GLN A 238 9.82 -1.58 -14.58
N ARG A 239 9.39 -0.38 -14.95
CA ARG A 239 8.03 -0.14 -15.44
C ARG A 239 7.76 -0.96 -16.71
N PRO A 240 6.68 -1.76 -16.75
CA PRO A 240 6.17 -2.38 -17.96
C PRO A 240 5.92 -1.37 -19.07
N ALA A 241 6.24 -1.70 -20.32
CA ALA A 241 5.93 -0.83 -21.46
C ALA A 241 4.41 -0.56 -21.59
N GLY A 242 3.59 -1.52 -21.17
CA GLY A 242 2.12 -1.40 -21.16
C GLY A 242 1.56 -0.61 -19.99
N TRP A 243 2.36 -0.20 -19.00
CA TRP A 243 1.86 0.60 -17.88
C TRP A 243 2.06 2.10 -18.13
N THR A 244 1.00 2.75 -18.59
CA THR A 244 0.91 4.21 -18.74
C THR A 244 -0.46 4.62 -18.20
N PRO A 245 -0.56 4.97 -16.90
CA PRO A 245 -1.84 5.25 -16.26
C PRO A 245 -2.54 6.42 -16.93
N ASP A 246 -3.85 6.30 -17.12
CA ASP A 246 -4.69 7.40 -17.59
C ASP A 246 -4.86 8.47 -16.52
N ALA A 247 -4.84 8.06 -15.24
CA ALA A 247 -4.84 8.96 -14.10
C ALA A 247 -3.89 8.47 -12.99
N VAL A 248 -3.11 9.41 -12.44
CA VAL A 248 -2.38 9.23 -11.19
C VAL A 248 -3.05 10.11 -10.13
N VAL A 249 -3.55 9.50 -9.06
CA VAL A 249 -4.15 10.21 -7.92
C VAL A 249 -3.14 10.25 -6.80
N ILE A 250 -2.74 11.44 -6.36
CA ILE A 250 -1.67 11.65 -5.38
C ILE A 250 -2.27 12.28 -4.12
N GLY A 251 -2.18 11.58 -2.99
CA GLY A 251 -2.61 12.05 -1.67
C GLY A 251 -1.47 11.99 -0.66
N LEU A 252 -0.61 13.01 -0.67
CA LEU A 252 0.55 13.09 0.22
C LEU A 252 0.62 14.47 0.88
N GLY A 253 0.13 14.58 2.11
CA GLY A 253 0.17 15.85 2.85
C GLY A 253 -0.44 15.76 4.24
N ILE A 254 -1.31 14.77 4.49
CA ILE A 254 -1.85 14.50 5.82
C ILE A 254 -0.71 14.33 6.83
N ASN A 255 0.28 13.50 6.52
CA ASN A 255 1.39 13.24 7.43
C ASN A 255 2.36 14.42 7.60
N ASP A 256 2.48 15.26 6.56
CA ASP A 256 3.30 16.46 6.64
C ASP A 256 2.69 17.47 7.63
N PHE A 257 1.37 17.63 7.65
CA PHE A 257 0.70 18.77 8.28
C PHE A 257 -0.26 18.44 9.45
N SER A 258 -0.68 17.18 9.64
CA SER A 258 -1.65 16.78 10.69
C SER A 258 -1.17 16.96 12.13
N THR A 259 0.12 17.23 12.33
CA THR A 259 0.71 17.48 13.64
C THR A 259 1.52 18.78 13.61
N PRO A 260 1.59 19.54 14.72
CA PRO A 260 2.53 20.64 14.83
C PRO A 260 3.97 20.20 14.56
N VAL A 261 4.78 21.11 14.00
CA VAL A 261 6.22 20.87 13.82
C VAL A 261 6.90 20.92 15.19
N GLY A 262 7.58 19.85 15.56
CA GLY A 262 8.29 19.72 16.83
C GLY A 262 9.60 20.51 16.87
N GLY A 263 10.02 20.95 18.07
CA GLY A 263 11.21 21.79 18.24
C GLY A 263 12.56 21.12 17.90
N GLY A 264 12.59 19.80 17.73
CA GLY A 264 13.77 19.04 17.30
C GLY A 264 13.80 18.73 15.80
N GLU A 265 12.79 19.16 15.04
CA GLU A 265 12.73 18.91 13.61
C GLU A 265 13.57 19.93 12.83
N GLN A 266 14.00 19.53 11.62
CA GLN A 266 14.71 20.42 10.69
C GLN A 266 13.82 21.54 10.11
N TRP A 267 12.52 21.48 10.38
CA TRP A 267 11.52 22.36 9.79
C TRP A 267 11.06 23.41 10.80
N THR A 268 10.70 24.57 10.26
CA THR A 268 9.72 25.47 10.88
C THR A 268 8.39 25.28 10.14
N THR A 269 7.27 25.75 10.69
CA THR A 269 6.00 25.74 9.95
C THR A 269 6.13 26.43 8.60
N ALA A 270 6.77 27.60 8.53
CA ALA A 270 6.95 28.33 7.28
C ALA A 270 7.84 27.57 6.28
N SER A 271 8.99 27.04 6.73
CA SER A 271 9.89 26.32 5.83
C SER A 271 9.33 24.97 5.37
N LEU A 272 8.51 24.30 6.19
CA LEU A 272 7.80 23.08 5.80
C LEU A 272 6.84 23.34 4.65
N ARG A 273 6.03 24.41 4.72
CA ARG A 273 5.08 24.76 3.65
C ARG A 273 5.79 24.98 2.32
N THR A 274 6.88 25.76 2.32
CA THR A 274 7.68 26.01 1.12
C THR A 274 8.29 24.73 0.58
N ALA A 275 8.96 23.94 1.43
CA ALA A 275 9.60 22.70 1.03
C ALA A 275 8.61 21.68 0.47
N TRP A 276 7.41 21.61 1.06
CA TRP A 276 6.35 20.74 0.60
C TRP A 276 5.85 21.13 -0.79
N VAL A 277 5.54 22.42 -1.04
CA VAL A 277 5.08 22.90 -2.35
C VAL A 277 6.12 22.61 -3.43
N ASP A 278 7.40 22.92 -3.17
CA ASP A 278 8.48 22.70 -4.14
C ASP A 278 8.69 21.20 -4.43
N ALA A 279 8.70 20.36 -3.38
CA ALA A 279 8.86 18.92 -3.54
C ALA A 279 7.67 18.27 -4.27
N TYR A 280 6.45 18.73 -3.99
CA TYR A 280 5.26 18.21 -4.66
C TYR A 280 5.25 18.61 -6.15
N THR A 281 5.57 19.88 -6.47
CA THR A 281 5.72 20.32 -7.86
C THR A 281 6.77 19.49 -8.60
N GLN A 282 7.96 19.28 -8.01
CA GLN A 282 8.99 18.43 -8.62
C GLN A 282 8.53 16.98 -8.81
N TYR A 283 7.72 16.45 -7.88
CA TYR A 283 7.17 15.11 -8.01
C TYR A 283 6.17 15.01 -9.17
N LEU A 284 5.31 16.03 -9.37
CA LEU A 284 4.43 16.11 -10.53
C LEU A 284 5.22 16.18 -11.84
N ASP A 285 6.31 16.95 -11.89
CA ASP A 285 7.19 16.99 -13.07
C ASP A 285 7.83 15.63 -13.36
N THR A 286 8.21 14.89 -12.31
CA THR A 286 8.73 13.52 -12.43
C THR A 286 7.69 12.56 -13.00
N LEU A 287 6.45 12.64 -12.52
CA LEU A 287 5.34 11.83 -13.04
C LEU A 287 4.99 12.21 -14.49
N ARG A 288 5.01 13.50 -14.82
CA ARG A 288 4.78 14.00 -16.18
C ARG A 288 5.86 13.51 -17.14
N ALA A 289 7.13 13.56 -16.74
CA ALA A 289 8.24 13.01 -17.52
C ALA A 289 8.14 11.49 -17.69
N ARG A 290 7.63 10.79 -16.67
CA ARG A 290 7.44 9.33 -16.70
C ARG A 290 6.30 8.93 -17.63
N TYR A 291 5.11 9.50 -17.46
CA TYR A 291 3.88 9.01 -18.11
C TYR A 291 3.44 9.82 -19.34
N GLY A 292 4.05 10.99 -19.58
CA GLY A 292 3.73 11.83 -20.72
C GLY A 292 2.52 12.74 -20.48
N SER A 293 2.18 13.56 -21.48
CA SER A 293 1.23 14.68 -21.34
C SER A 293 -0.26 14.29 -21.36
N GLN A 294 -0.59 13.03 -21.63
CA GLN A 294 -1.98 12.57 -21.68
C GLN A 294 -2.51 12.12 -20.31
N THR A 295 -1.65 11.64 -19.42
CA THR A 295 -2.04 11.22 -18.08
C THR A 295 -2.58 12.39 -17.26
N TYR A 296 -3.72 12.22 -16.60
CA TYR A 296 -4.19 13.16 -15.59
C TYR A 296 -3.40 12.99 -14.29
N LEU A 297 -2.92 14.10 -13.71
CA LEU A 297 -2.30 14.10 -12.39
C LEU A 297 -3.26 14.77 -11.41
N VAL A 298 -3.87 13.98 -10.54
CA VAL A 298 -4.90 14.44 -9.61
C VAL A 298 -4.29 14.62 -8.22
N VAL A 299 -4.05 15.86 -7.84
CA VAL A 299 -3.62 16.23 -6.48
C VAL A 299 -4.85 16.16 -5.58
N SER A 300 -4.85 15.22 -4.63
CA SER A 300 -5.94 15.06 -3.67
C SER A 300 -5.64 15.75 -2.35
N THR A 301 -6.66 16.33 -1.72
CA THR A 301 -6.51 17.04 -0.45
C THR A 301 -7.73 16.94 0.46
N THR A 302 -7.53 17.22 1.74
CA THR A 302 -8.54 17.14 2.81
C THR A 302 -8.18 18.04 3.98
N SER A 303 -9.19 18.48 4.73
CA SER A 303 -9.00 19.19 6.01
C SER A 303 -8.40 18.32 7.12
N TYR A 304 -8.34 17.00 6.95
CA TYR A 304 -7.70 16.09 7.92
C TYR A 304 -6.20 16.38 8.11
N GLY A 305 -5.53 16.90 7.08
CA GLY A 305 -4.15 17.39 7.16
C GLY A 305 -4.01 18.77 7.80
N GLY A 306 -5.07 19.34 8.37
CA GLY A 306 -5.07 20.70 8.90
C GLY A 306 -5.36 21.77 7.83
N ALA A 307 -5.54 23.01 8.27
CA ALA A 307 -6.04 24.11 7.44
C ALA A 307 -5.11 24.50 6.28
N ASP A 308 -3.80 24.25 6.42
CA ASP A 308 -2.82 24.59 5.38
C ASP A 308 -2.90 23.63 4.18
N PHE A 309 -3.24 22.36 4.39
CA PHE A 309 -3.07 21.34 3.36
C PHE A 309 -3.91 21.61 2.10
N PRO A 310 -5.23 21.92 2.18
CA PRO A 310 -6.00 22.27 0.98
C PRO A 310 -5.49 23.51 0.24
N VAL A 311 -5.04 24.53 0.99
CA VAL A 311 -4.52 25.79 0.41
C VAL A 311 -3.24 25.54 -0.36
N LEU A 312 -2.31 24.76 0.21
CA LEU A 312 -1.03 24.45 -0.44
C LEU A 312 -1.20 23.49 -1.62
N ALA A 313 -2.10 22.52 -1.52
CA ALA A 313 -2.45 21.65 -2.64
C ALA A 313 -3.00 22.44 -3.82
N GLN A 314 -3.89 23.41 -3.57
CA GLN A 314 -4.38 24.33 -4.60
C GLN A 314 -3.25 25.16 -5.20
N GLN A 315 -2.30 25.63 -4.39
CA GLN A 315 -1.11 26.35 -4.87
C GLN A 315 -0.24 25.49 -5.82
N VAL A 316 -0.02 24.21 -5.49
CA VAL A 316 0.73 23.27 -6.33
C VAL A 316 0.04 23.08 -7.68
N VAL A 317 -1.28 22.85 -7.69
CA VAL A 317 -2.06 22.69 -8.91
C VAL A 317 -2.02 23.96 -9.76
N ALA A 318 -2.25 25.12 -9.15
CA ALA A 318 -2.21 26.41 -9.84
C ALA A 318 -0.84 26.69 -10.47
N ARG A 319 0.26 26.28 -9.82
CA ARG A 319 1.62 26.42 -10.36
C ARG A 319 1.81 25.57 -11.62
N GLN A 320 1.35 24.33 -11.65
CA GLN A 320 1.44 23.48 -12.83
C GLN A 320 0.55 23.99 -13.98
N GLN A 321 -0.67 24.41 -13.67
CA GLN A 321 -1.59 24.97 -14.67
C GLN A 321 -1.06 26.28 -15.27
N ALA A 322 -0.47 27.16 -14.45
CA ALA A 322 0.19 28.37 -14.94
C ALA A 322 1.43 28.08 -15.82
N ALA A 323 2.06 26.92 -15.64
CA ALA A 323 3.13 26.42 -16.51
C ALA A 323 2.61 25.72 -17.78
N GLY A 324 1.29 25.66 -17.98
CA GLY A 324 0.63 25.12 -19.18
C GLY A 324 0.16 23.66 -19.07
N ASP A 325 0.25 23.04 -17.89
CA ASP A 325 -0.24 21.67 -17.68
C ASP A 325 -1.67 21.67 -17.11
N GLU A 326 -2.64 21.77 -18.01
CA GLU A 326 -4.08 21.77 -17.66
C GLU A 326 -4.59 20.39 -17.19
N ARG A 327 -3.80 19.32 -17.37
CA ARG A 327 -4.14 17.97 -16.89
C ARG A 327 -3.65 17.68 -15.47
N VAL A 328 -3.19 18.71 -14.76
CA VAL A 328 -3.04 18.67 -13.29
C VAL A 328 -4.32 19.20 -12.66
N LEU A 329 -5.01 18.34 -11.91
CA LEU A 329 -6.31 18.61 -11.33
C LEU A 329 -6.24 18.60 -9.81
N LEU A 330 -7.12 19.37 -9.17
CA LEU A 330 -7.34 19.32 -7.73
C LEU A 330 -8.57 18.46 -7.42
N TRP A 331 -8.43 17.51 -6.52
CA TRP A 331 -9.54 16.79 -5.91
C TRP A 331 -9.58 17.07 -4.40
N ASP A 332 -10.34 18.09 -4.02
CA ASP A 332 -10.58 18.44 -2.62
C ASP A 332 -11.83 17.73 -2.09
N TYR A 333 -11.64 16.81 -1.15
CA TYR A 333 -12.73 16.10 -0.49
C TYR A 333 -12.93 16.51 0.98
N SER A 334 -12.45 17.69 1.38
CA SER A 334 -12.63 18.24 2.74
C SER A 334 -14.10 18.33 3.17
N SER A 335 -15.03 18.46 2.21
CA SER A 335 -16.48 18.49 2.46
C SER A 335 -17.15 17.11 2.51
N ALA A 336 -16.40 16.02 2.34
CA ALA A 336 -16.96 14.68 2.39
C ALA A 336 -17.42 14.33 3.82
N PRO A 337 -18.63 13.78 3.98
CA PRO A 337 -19.15 13.40 5.30
C PRO A 337 -18.55 12.05 5.72
N LEU A 338 -17.32 12.08 6.23
CA LEU A 338 -16.59 10.88 6.67
C LEU A 338 -16.78 10.63 8.17
N ASP A 339 -16.91 9.36 8.57
CA ASP A 339 -17.14 8.91 9.95
C ASP A 339 -15.85 8.61 10.73
N PHE A 340 -14.75 8.34 10.03
CA PHE A 340 -13.44 8.00 10.56
C PHE A 340 -13.49 6.90 11.63
N GLN A 341 -14.29 5.85 11.41
CA GLN A 341 -14.44 4.73 12.34
C GLN A 341 -13.40 3.62 12.17
N GLY A 342 -12.54 3.69 11.15
CA GLY A 342 -11.41 2.77 11.00
C GLY A 342 -10.37 2.95 12.12
N CYS A 343 -9.35 2.07 12.13
CA CYS A 343 -8.30 2.13 13.13
C CYS A 343 -7.66 3.53 13.23
N HIS A 344 -7.45 4.02 14.45
CA HIS A 344 -6.78 5.28 14.75
C HIS A 344 -7.38 6.48 13.97
N TRP A 345 -8.72 6.55 13.94
CA TRP A 345 -9.45 7.61 13.25
C TRP A 345 -9.19 7.69 11.73
N HIS A 346 -8.86 6.56 11.11
CA HIS A 346 -8.75 6.46 9.66
C HIS A 346 -10.12 6.24 8.99
N PRO A 347 -10.23 6.49 7.67
CA PRO A 347 -11.46 6.23 6.92
C PRO A 347 -11.95 4.79 7.10
N SER A 348 -13.23 4.64 7.46
CA SER A 348 -13.88 3.33 7.48
C SER A 348 -14.18 2.82 6.07
N LEU A 349 -14.62 1.56 5.94
CA LEU A 349 -15.17 1.07 4.67
C LEU A 349 -16.32 1.95 4.12
N ALA A 350 -17.12 2.58 4.98
CA ALA A 350 -18.17 3.49 4.53
C ALA A 350 -17.57 4.76 3.91
N ASP A 351 -16.56 5.33 4.56
CA ASP A 351 -15.82 6.49 4.06
C ASP A 351 -15.14 6.21 2.74
N HIS A 352 -14.48 5.05 2.63
CA HIS A 352 -13.83 4.62 1.40
C HIS A 352 -14.81 4.51 0.23
N ARG A 353 -16.06 4.09 0.46
CA ARG A 353 -17.11 4.08 -0.57
C ARG A 353 -17.54 5.49 -0.97
N VAL A 354 -17.69 6.40 0.00
CA VAL A 354 -18.01 7.82 -0.27
C VAL A 354 -16.91 8.47 -1.11
N LEU A 355 -15.65 8.26 -0.73
CA LEU A 355 -14.50 8.77 -1.46
C LEU A 355 -14.37 8.15 -2.85
N ALA A 356 -14.60 6.84 -2.99
CA ALA A 356 -14.59 6.17 -4.27
C ALA A 356 -15.63 6.75 -5.23
N GLN A 357 -16.87 6.95 -4.77
CA GLN A 357 -17.93 7.55 -5.58
C GLN A 357 -17.56 8.96 -6.05
N ARG A 358 -16.97 9.78 -5.18
CA ARG A 358 -16.54 11.15 -5.52
C ARG A 358 -15.37 11.15 -6.49
N LEU A 359 -14.41 10.23 -6.33
CA LEU A 359 -13.28 10.10 -7.25
C LEU A 359 -13.73 9.59 -8.62
N THR A 360 -14.59 8.57 -8.66
CA THR A 360 -15.19 8.09 -9.91
C THR A 360 -15.94 9.21 -10.62
N ALA A 361 -16.77 9.99 -9.91
CA ALA A 361 -17.48 11.12 -10.52
C ALA A 361 -16.56 12.21 -11.08
N LEU A 362 -15.35 12.38 -10.53
CA LEU A 362 -14.34 13.28 -11.07
C LEU A 362 -13.70 12.71 -12.35
N LEU A 363 -13.35 11.42 -12.35
CA LEU A 363 -12.54 10.80 -13.41
C LEU A 363 -13.37 10.32 -14.61
N ASP A 364 -14.57 9.80 -14.38
CA ASP A 364 -15.46 9.24 -15.41
C ASP A 364 -15.60 10.14 -16.66
N PRO A 365 -15.90 11.46 -16.55
CA PRO A 365 -16.01 12.32 -17.73
C PRO A 365 -14.67 12.68 -18.41
N LEU A 366 -13.53 12.37 -17.77
CA LEU A 366 -12.19 12.73 -18.26
C LEU A 366 -11.51 11.59 -19.01
N LEU A 367 -11.88 10.36 -18.67
CA LEU A 367 -11.30 9.15 -19.21
C LEU A 367 -12.12 8.67 -20.42
N PRO A 368 -11.47 8.10 -21.46
CA PRO A 368 -12.19 7.57 -22.61
C PRO A 368 -13.19 6.48 -22.18
N ASP A 369 -14.35 6.41 -22.83
CA ASP A 369 -15.44 5.46 -22.55
C ASP A 369 -14.93 4.00 -22.54
N GLY A 370 -14.52 3.50 -21.38
CA GLY A 370 -14.07 2.13 -21.17
C GLY A 370 -15.22 1.13 -21.05
N GLY A 371 -16.31 1.28 -21.81
CA GLY A 371 -17.44 0.35 -21.76
C GLY A 371 -17.04 -1.09 -22.09
N PRO A 372 -17.52 -2.08 -21.31
CA PRO A 372 -18.95 -2.32 -21.23
C PRO A 372 -19.58 -2.05 -19.86
N THR A 373 -20.86 -1.69 -19.94
CA THR A 373 -21.89 -1.56 -18.90
C THR A 373 -21.65 -2.42 -17.64
N PRO A 374 -21.81 -1.87 -16.41
CA PRO A 374 -21.79 -2.68 -15.20
C PRO A 374 -22.89 -3.74 -15.27
N THR A 375 -22.51 -5.01 -15.17
CA THR A 375 -23.44 -6.08 -14.81
C THR A 375 -24.17 -5.64 -13.53
N PRO A 376 -25.52 -5.60 -13.50
CA PRO A 376 -26.23 -5.20 -12.31
C PRO A 376 -25.81 -6.10 -11.14
N SER A 377 -25.29 -5.49 -10.08
CA SER A 377 -25.15 -6.14 -8.79
C SER A 377 -26.54 -6.65 -8.39
N PRO A 378 -26.72 -7.94 -8.05
CA PRO A 378 -28.04 -8.43 -7.67
C PRO A 378 -28.54 -7.66 -6.44
N THR A 379 -29.64 -6.95 -6.64
CA THR A 379 -30.42 -6.28 -5.59
C THR A 379 -30.64 -7.25 -4.44
N GLY A 380 -30.26 -6.83 -3.23
CA GLY A 380 -30.38 -7.64 -2.02
C GLY A 380 -31.78 -8.22 -1.85
N THR A 381 -31.86 -9.54 -1.91
CA THR A 381 -33.02 -10.29 -1.42
C THR A 381 -32.87 -10.39 0.11
N PRO A 382 -33.92 -10.11 0.91
CA PRO A 382 -33.82 -10.13 2.37
C PRO A 382 -33.34 -11.49 2.87
N THR A 383 -32.30 -11.45 3.71
CA THR A 383 -31.73 -12.63 4.37
C THR A 383 -32.78 -13.26 5.31
N PRO A 384 -33.16 -14.54 5.17
CA PRO A 384 -33.92 -15.24 6.19
C PRO A 384 -33.06 -15.39 7.45
N THR A 385 -33.64 -15.07 8.60
CA THR A 385 -33.04 -15.23 9.93
C THR A 385 -32.53 -16.66 10.14
N ALA A 386 -31.22 -16.82 10.28
CA ALA A 386 -30.62 -18.10 10.65
C ALA A 386 -30.72 -18.33 12.16
N THR A 387 -31.35 -19.44 12.52
CA THR A 387 -31.37 -20.06 13.86
C THR A 387 -29.94 -20.33 14.36
N PRO A 388 -29.62 -20.11 15.65
CA PRO A 388 -28.26 -20.25 16.17
C PRO A 388 -27.79 -21.72 16.14
N THR A 389 -26.65 -21.96 15.50
CA THR A 389 -25.89 -23.22 15.56
C THR A 389 -24.77 -23.09 16.61
N PRO A 390 -24.53 -24.10 17.47
CA PRO A 390 -23.68 -23.97 18.65
C PRO A 390 -22.21 -23.67 18.33
N THR A 391 -21.64 -22.79 19.15
CA THR A 391 -20.24 -22.36 19.19
C THR A 391 -19.28 -23.56 19.35
N PRO A 392 -18.23 -23.70 18.52
CA PRO A 392 -17.19 -24.69 18.76
C PRO A 392 -16.32 -24.28 19.97
N THR A 393 -16.11 -25.24 20.87
CA THR A 393 -15.21 -25.15 22.02
C THR A 393 -13.75 -24.91 21.56
N PRO A 394 -13.02 -23.94 22.14
CA PRO A 394 -11.64 -23.67 21.74
C PRO A 394 -10.69 -24.79 22.17
N THR A 395 -9.84 -25.23 21.24
CA THR A 395 -8.69 -26.12 21.47
C THR A 395 -7.53 -25.29 22.05
N PRO A 396 -6.78 -25.78 23.06
CA PRO A 396 -5.77 -24.97 23.75
C PRO A 396 -4.56 -24.64 22.87
N THR A 397 -4.18 -23.37 22.83
CA THR A 397 -2.95 -22.83 22.24
C THR A 397 -1.74 -23.06 23.14
N THR A 398 -0.57 -23.27 22.52
CA THR A 398 0.71 -23.52 23.18
C THR A 398 1.17 -22.33 24.05
N SER A 399 1.66 -22.64 25.24
CA SER A 399 2.10 -21.72 26.30
C SER A 399 3.19 -20.73 25.83
N PRO A 400 3.13 -19.44 26.23
CA PRO A 400 4.19 -18.47 26.01
C PRO A 400 5.45 -18.81 26.83
N THR A 401 6.61 -18.49 26.25
CA THR A 401 7.94 -18.49 26.90
C THR A 401 7.95 -17.53 28.10
N PRO A 402 8.58 -17.87 29.24
CA PRO A 402 8.42 -17.13 30.51
C PRO A 402 8.85 -15.66 30.42
N THR A 403 7.93 -14.77 30.81
CA THR A 403 8.14 -13.33 31.05
C THR A 403 8.81 -13.14 32.41
N ALA A 404 9.86 -12.32 32.49
CA ALA A 404 10.47 -11.93 33.76
C ALA A 404 9.47 -11.12 34.61
N PRO A 405 9.48 -11.24 35.95
CA PRO A 405 8.54 -10.52 36.80
C PRO A 405 8.74 -9.00 36.68
N PRO A 406 7.65 -8.20 36.61
CA PRO A 406 7.75 -6.75 36.48
C PRO A 406 8.35 -6.14 37.74
N THR A 407 9.38 -5.31 37.58
CA THR A 407 9.88 -4.45 38.67
C THR A 407 8.98 -3.22 38.80
N SER A 408 8.12 -3.21 39.81
CA SER A 408 7.32 -2.04 40.19
C SER A 408 8.23 -0.92 40.70
N SER A 409 8.17 0.26 40.11
CA SER A 409 8.68 1.46 40.78
C SER A 409 7.62 1.95 41.78
N ALA A 410 8.07 2.58 42.87
CA ALA A 410 7.21 3.14 43.92
C ALA A 410 6.29 4.30 43.44
N GLN A 411 6.19 4.55 42.13
CA GLN A 411 5.53 5.69 41.52
C GLN A 411 4.30 5.32 40.67
N GLY A 412 3.86 4.05 40.67
CA GLY A 412 2.57 3.66 40.06
C GLY A 412 2.58 3.44 38.55
N CYS A 413 3.76 3.26 37.93
CA CYS A 413 3.90 2.84 36.54
C CYS A 413 4.52 1.43 36.46
N VAL A 414 3.96 0.58 35.60
CA VAL A 414 4.46 -0.76 35.27
C VAL A 414 4.68 -0.86 33.77
N ALA A 415 5.81 -1.43 33.35
CA ALA A 415 6.08 -1.71 31.95
C ALA A 415 6.37 -3.21 31.73
N THR A 416 6.00 -3.70 30.56
CA THR A 416 6.29 -5.07 30.11
C THR A 416 6.67 -5.05 28.64
N LEU A 417 7.83 -5.63 28.32
CA LEU A 417 8.27 -5.84 26.94
C LEU A 417 7.81 -7.23 26.47
N SER A 418 7.14 -7.28 25.33
CA SER A 418 6.71 -8.51 24.68
C SER A 418 7.22 -8.54 23.24
N VAL A 419 7.78 -9.68 22.81
CA VAL A 419 8.09 -9.91 21.40
C VAL A 419 6.82 -10.40 20.71
N LEU A 420 6.37 -9.66 19.70
CA LEU A 420 5.16 -9.94 18.94
C LEU A 420 5.42 -10.89 17.77
N GLY A 421 6.64 -10.84 17.21
CA GLY A 421 7.08 -11.72 16.14
C GLY A 421 8.58 -11.57 15.88
N SER A 422 9.19 -12.57 15.24
CA SER A 422 10.63 -12.55 14.92
C SER A 422 10.93 -13.20 13.58
N TRP A 423 11.99 -12.74 12.91
CA TRP A 423 12.51 -13.27 11.66
C TRP A 423 14.05 -13.36 11.72
N PRO A 424 14.72 -14.02 10.77
CA PRO A 424 16.18 -14.06 10.76
C PRO A 424 16.79 -12.65 10.76
N GLY A 425 17.48 -12.31 11.85
CA GLY A 425 18.16 -11.02 12.01
C GLY A 425 17.32 -9.88 12.60
N GLY A 426 16.04 -10.08 12.93
CA GLY A 426 15.21 -9.04 13.53
C GLY A 426 13.93 -9.53 14.21
N TYR A 427 13.22 -8.60 14.83
CA TYR A 427 11.99 -8.89 15.57
C TYR A 427 11.13 -7.63 15.72
N GLN A 428 9.85 -7.84 15.99
CA GLN A 428 8.93 -6.80 16.41
C GLN A 428 8.60 -7.01 17.89
N ALA A 429 8.70 -5.94 18.67
CA ALA A 429 8.38 -5.94 20.09
C ALA A 429 7.49 -4.76 20.47
N ALA A 430 6.74 -4.94 21.53
CA ALA A 430 5.91 -3.92 22.15
C ALA A 430 6.28 -3.74 23.61
N VAL A 431 6.30 -2.50 24.06
CA VAL A 431 6.41 -2.11 25.47
C VAL A 431 5.03 -1.63 25.89
N ARG A 432 4.34 -2.42 26.69
CA ARG A 432 3.06 -2.04 27.29
C ARG A 432 3.32 -1.34 28.61
N ILE A 433 2.74 -0.16 28.77
CA ILE A 433 2.83 0.69 29.95
C ILE A 433 1.46 0.73 30.62
N THR A 434 1.40 0.45 31.92
CA THR A 434 0.16 0.43 32.70
C THR A 434 0.32 1.27 33.95
N SER A 435 -0.73 2.01 34.32
CA SER A 435 -0.80 2.70 35.61
C SER A 435 -1.90 2.08 36.47
N PRO A 436 -1.59 1.03 37.26
CA PRO A 436 -2.62 0.18 37.85
C PRO A 436 -3.45 0.87 38.94
N GLU A 437 -2.85 1.73 39.75
CA GLU A 437 -3.49 2.25 40.98
C GLU A 437 -3.78 3.75 40.97
N ARG A 438 -3.08 4.54 40.15
CA ARG A 438 -3.17 6.01 40.17
C ARG A 438 -3.15 6.55 38.74
N ALA A 439 -3.65 7.76 38.53
CA ALA A 439 -3.43 8.43 37.26
C ALA A 439 -2.00 9.00 37.21
N ILE A 440 -1.37 8.93 36.05
CA ILE A 440 -0.05 9.52 35.77
C ILE A 440 -0.16 10.47 34.59
N GLU A 441 0.58 11.58 34.64
CA GLU A 441 0.57 12.60 33.58
C GLU A 441 1.63 12.34 32.50
N SER A 442 2.63 11.50 32.82
CA SER A 442 3.67 11.05 31.89
C SER A 442 4.33 9.76 32.42
N TRP A 443 5.14 9.12 31.58
CA TRP A 443 5.90 7.93 31.92
C TRP A 443 7.24 7.90 31.19
N ARG A 444 8.18 7.10 31.67
CA ARG A 444 9.43 6.78 31.00
C ARG A 444 9.80 5.34 31.28
N VAL A 445 10.06 4.56 30.23
CA VAL A 445 10.52 3.17 30.36
C VAL A 445 11.97 3.07 29.91
N THR A 446 12.79 2.32 30.64
CA THR A 446 14.13 1.93 30.20
C THR A 446 14.32 0.43 30.26
N PHE A 447 15.10 -0.10 29.31
CA PHE A 447 15.51 -1.51 29.26
C PHE A 447 16.76 -1.67 28.40
N THR A 448 17.38 -2.85 28.44
CA THR A 448 18.59 -3.15 27.67
C THR A 448 18.35 -4.33 26.74
N LEU A 449 18.64 -4.15 25.45
CA LEU A 449 18.59 -5.23 24.46
C LEU A 449 19.81 -6.17 24.57
N PRO A 450 19.71 -7.42 24.09
CA PRO A 450 20.87 -8.31 23.95
C PRO A 450 22.01 -7.66 23.15
N ALA A 451 23.25 -8.06 23.42
CA ALA A 451 24.41 -7.58 22.66
C ALA A 451 24.22 -7.83 21.15
N GLY A 452 24.52 -6.81 20.34
CA GLY A 452 24.26 -6.83 18.89
C GLY A 452 22.82 -6.50 18.50
N GLY A 453 21.94 -6.24 19.48
CA GLY A 453 20.59 -5.75 19.25
C GLY A 453 20.53 -4.24 19.08
N ALA A 454 19.66 -3.75 18.19
CA ALA A 454 19.39 -2.32 18.02
C ALA A 454 17.92 -2.09 17.68
N VAL A 455 17.39 -0.92 18.02
CA VAL A 455 16.08 -0.48 17.52
C VAL A 455 16.27 0.13 16.14
N VAL A 456 15.52 -0.38 15.16
CA VAL A 456 15.56 0.06 13.75
C VAL A 456 14.44 1.05 13.47
N GLN A 457 13.26 0.80 14.02
CA GLN A 457 12.06 1.63 13.83
C GLN A 457 11.21 1.59 15.10
N SER A 458 10.46 2.64 15.40
CA SER A 458 9.48 2.65 16.49
C SER A 458 8.27 3.50 16.15
N TRP A 459 7.15 3.24 16.82
CA TRP A 459 5.91 4.01 16.68
C TRP A 459 5.20 4.12 18.03
N SER A 460 4.29 5.10 18.12
CA SER A 460 3.52 5.38 19.34
C SER A 460 4.35 5.74 20.57
N GLY A 461 5.65 6.00 20.44
CA GLY A 461 6.53 6.43 21.52
C GLY A 461 7.79 7.10 20.96
N ASP A 462 8.45 7.92 21.76
CA ASP A 462 9.80 8.43 21.48
C ASP A 462 10.80 7.41 22.04
N VAL A 463 11.38 6.61 21.15
CA VAL A 463 12.36 5.56 21.49
C VAL A 463 13.76 6.04 21.13
N THR A 464 14.60 6.25 22.14
CA THR A 464 16.01 6.59 21.96
C THR A 464 16.90 5.44 22.39
N ALA A 465 18.02 5.25 21.68
CA ALA A 465 18.96 4.17 21.92
C ALA A 465 20.38 4.72 22.11
N GLN A 466 21.08 4.23 23.14
CA GLN A 466 22.52 4.43 23.32
C GLN A 466 23.18 3.05 23.40
N GLY A 467 23.68 2.57 22.27
CA GLY A 467 24.06 1.16 22.12
C GLY A 467 22.82 0.28 22.28
N THR A 468 22.87 -0.70 23.19
CA THR A 468 21.73 -1.57 23.51
C THR A 468 20.80 -1.02 24.58
N ALA A 469 21.13 0.11 25.22
CA ALA A 469 20.28 0.73 26.23
C ALA A 469 19.18 1.56 25.57
N ILE A 470 17.93 1.20 25.83
CA ILE A 470 16.74 1.79 25.23
C ILE A 470 15.99 2.63 26.28
N THR A 471 15.61 3.84 25.88
CA THR A 471 14.70 4.71 26.63
C THR A 471 13.46 4.98 25.80
N VAL A 472 12.29 4.74 26.37
CA VAL A 472 10.98 4.98 25.76
C VAL A 472 10.27 6.09 26.53
N ARG A 473 9.78 7.09 25.81
CA ARG A 473 8.98 8.20 26.34
C ARG A 473 7.64 8.28 25.57
N PRO A 474 6.60 8.87 26.18
CA PRO A 474 5.32 9.05 25.52
C PRO A 474 5.42 10.06 24.38
N GLN A 475 4.51 9.90 23.43
CA GLN A 475 4.08 10.97 22.54
C GLN A 475 3.09 11.90 23.27
N ALA A 476 2.85 13.08 22.73
CA ALA A 476 1.99 14.09 23.37
C ALA A 476 0.58 13.57 23.71
N TRP A 477 0.08 12.58 22.98
CA TRP A 477 -1.27 12.02 23.13
C TRP A 477 -1.37 10.81 24.08
N ASN A 478 -0.27 10.16 24.46
CA ASN A 478 -0.30 8.96 25.32
C ASN A 478 0.55 9.03 26.59
N GLY A 479 1.01 10.23 26.98
CA GLY A 479 1.69 10.42 28.26
C GLY A 479 0.76 10.24 29.47
N ARG A 480 -0.48 10.73 29.34
CA ARG A 480 -1.45 10.71 30.43
C ARG A 480 -2.21 9.38 30.46
N LEU A 481 -2.09 8.64 31.55
CA LEU A 481 -2.86 7.41 31.78
C LEU A 481 -3.74 7.58 33.04
N PRO A 482 -5.05 7.30 32.99
CA PRO A 482 -5.87 7.22 34.19
C PRO A 482 -5.47 6.01 35.05
N ALA A 483 -5.95 5.95 36.29
CA ALA A 483 -5.82 4.75 37.12
C ALA A 483 -6.48 3.54 36.42
N GLY A 484 -5.79 2.41 36.35
CA GLY A 484 -6.15 1.23 35.57
C GLY A 484 -5.88 1.36 34.06
N GLY A 485 -5.43 2.51 33.57
CA GLY A 485 -5.17 2.77 32.15
C GLY A 485 -3.87 2.15 31.65
N SER A 486 -3.78 1.97 30.33
CA SER A 486 -2.58 1.47 29.65
C SER A 486 -2.37 2.11 28.29
N THR A 487 -1.12 2.17 27.84
CA THR A 487 -0.73 2.47 26.45
C THR A 487 0.33 1.48 25.99
N GLU A 488 0.61 1.46 24.70
CA GLU A 488 1.62 0.59 24.10
C GLU A 488 2.50 1.37 23.11
N VAL A 489 3.81 1.08 23.16
CA VAL A 489 4.80 1.54 22.18
C VAL A 489 5.34 0.33 21.45
N GLY A 490 5.35 0.37 20.13
CA GLY A 490 5.92 -0.69 19.32
C GLY A 490 7.26 -0.31 18.70
N PHE A 491 8.11 -1.30 18.47
CA PHE A 491 9.37 -1.12 17.76
C PHE A 491 9.80 -2.36 16.98
N ILE A 492 10.55 -2.14 15.90
CA ILE A 492 11.31 -3.16 15.19
C ILE A 492 12.74 -3.13 15.72
N GLY A 493 13.22 -4.27 16.18
CA GLY A 493 14.62 -4.50 16.56
C GLY A 493 15.36 -5.33 15.51
N SER A 494 16.66 -5.07 15.35
CA SER A 494 17.60 -5.97 14.68
C SER A 494 18.41 -6.74 15.71
N GLY A 495 19.02 -7.85 15.29
CA GLY A 495 19.89 -8.68 16.15
C GLY A 495 19.14 -9.75 16.94
N PRO A 496 19.73 -10.27 18.04
CA PRO A 496 19.14 -11.36 18.81
C PRO A 496 17.78 -10.98 19.42
N VAL A 497 16.81 -11.90 19.35
CA VAL A 497 15.47 -11.70 19.90
C VAL A 497 15.53 -11.60 21.43
N PRO A 498 15.03 -10.52 22.05
CA PRO A 498 15.06 -10.35 23.50
C PRO A 498 14.12 -11.34 24.19
N GLY A 499 14.65 -12.07 25.17
CA GLY A 499 13.88 -12.94 26.07
C GLY A 499 14.06 -12.49 27.52
N GLY A 500 12.95 -12.32 28.25
CA GLY A 500 12.98 -12.05 29.70
C GLY A 500 13.64 -10.73 30.09
N ILE A 501 13.56 -9.68 29.26
CA ILE A 501 14.17 -8.38 29.54
C ILE A 501 13.44 -7.68 30.68
N ALA A 502 14.19 -7.29 31.71
CA ALA A 502 13.69 -6.42 32.77
C ALA A 502 13.47 -5.00 32.22
N THR A 503 12.31 -4.41 32.54
CA THR A 503 12.00 -3.02 32.22
C THR A 503 11.83 -2.21 33.50
N ALA A 504 12.29 -0.96 33.48
CA ALA A 504 12.08 -0.03 34.57
C ALA A 504 11.16 1.10 34.08
N CYS A 505 9.98 1.25 34.69
CA CYS A 505 9.11 2.39 34.42
C CYS A 505 9.20 3.44 35.54
N GLN A 506 9.25 4.72 35.18
CA GLN A 506 9.27 5.86 36.10
C GLN A 506 8.22 6.89 35.67
N VAL A 507 7.69 7.65 36.64
CA VAL A 507 6.85 8.82 36.38
C VAL A 507 7.77 10.05 36.48
N PRO A 508 8.04 10.75 35.36
CA PRO A 508 8.97 11.89 35.33
C PRO A 508 8.51 13.13 36.09
#